data_AF-A0A9D6RZM5-F1
#
_entry.id   AF-A0A9D6RZM5-F1
#
_cell.length_a   1.000
_cell.length_b   1.000
_cell.length_c   1.000
_cell.angle_alpha   90.00
_cell.angle_beta   90.00
_cell.angle_gamma   90.00
#
_symmetry.space_group_name_H-M   'P 1'
#
loop_
_entity.id
_entity.type
_entity.pdbx_description
1 polymer ?
#
loop_
_entity_poly.entity_id
_entity_poly.type
_entity_poly.pdbx_seq_one_letter_code
_entity_poly.pdbx_strand_id
1 'polypeptide(L)' 'MSESIKELITQKADSGIISKKAMEEGMITMLEDGLSKVQLGITTIEEVLRATSE' A
#
# COMPACT_ATOMS: atom_id res chain seq x y z
N MET A 1 5.28 12.26 -1.78
CA MET A 1 4.79 12.44 -0.40
C MET A 1 4.04 13.76 -0.33
N SER A 2 2.74 13.70 -0.09
CA SER A 2 1.85 14.86 0.02
C SER A 2 2.12 15.67 1.28
N GLU A 3 1.68 16.93 1.30
CA GLU A 3 1.81 17.81 2.47
C GLU A 3 1.02 17.28 3.68
N SER A 4 -0.17 16.72 3.46
CA SER A 4 -1.00 16.05 4.46
C SER A 4 -0.25 14.91 5.18
N ILE A 5 0.46 14.06 4.44
CA ILE A 5 1.26 12.98 5.04
C ILE A 5 2.48 13.53 5.78
N LYS A 6 3.14 14.58 5.27
CA LYS A 6 4.25 15.25 5.97
C LYS A 6 3.83 15.82 7.32
N GLU A 7 2.64 16.41 7.38
CA GLU A 7 2.07 16.91 8.63
C GLU A 7 1.84 15.78 9.64
N LEU A 8 1.23 14.67 9.20
CA LEU A 8 1.00 13.50 10.06
C LEU A 8 2.31 12.91 10.60
N ILE A 9 3.36 12.85 9.77
CA ILE A 9 4.70 12.42 10.20
C ILE A 9 5.27 13.38 11.24
N THR A 10 5.17 14.68 11.01
CA THR A 10 5.67 15.72 11.94
C THR A 10 4.95 15.65 13.28
N GLN A 11 3.67 15.31 13.27
CA GLN A 11 2.85 15.10 14.47
C GLN A 11 3.09 13.73 15.14
N LYS A 12 3.96 12.87 14.59
CA LYS A 12 4.18 11.48 15.02
C LYS A 12 2.88 10.69 15.12
N ALA A 13 1.99 10.88 14.14
CA ALA A 13 0.76 10.12 14.04
C ALA A 13 1.06 8.62 13.93
N ASP A 14 0.12 7.81 14.44
CA ASP A 14 0.19 6.36 14.32
C ASP A 14 0.30 5.93 12.84
N SER A 15 1.03 4.84 12.59
CA SER A 15 1.24 4.32 11.24
C SER A 15 -0.08 3.99 10.54
N GLY A 16 -1.10 3.51 11.27
CA GLY A 16 -2.43 3.25 10.73
C GLY A 16 -3.12 4.51 10.22
N ILE A 17 -2.93 5.66 10.88
CA ILE A 17 -3.49 6.95 10.44
C ILE A 17 -2.81 7.40 9.15
N ILE A 18 -1.47 7.28 9.08
CA ILE A 18 -0.68 7.63 7.89
C ILE A 18 -1.06 6.72 6.72
N SER A 19 -1.15 5.40 6.94
CA SER A 19 -1.54 4.43 5.91
C SER A 19 -2.96 4.67 5.40
N LYS A 20 -3.91 4.96 6.29
CA LYS A 20 -5.28 5.31 5.88
C LYS A 20 -5.29 6.57 5.02
N LYS A 21 -4.55 7.60 5.41
CA LYS A 21 -4.46 8.84 4.63
C LYS A 21 -3.83 8.61 3.26
N ALA A 22 -2.79 7.80 3.19
CA ALA A 22 -2.16 7.43 1.93
C ALA A 22 -3.12 6.67 1.00
N MET A 23 -3.92 5.74 1.54
CA MET A 23 -4.95 5.05 0.75
C MET A 23 -6.03 5.99 0.23
N GLU A 24 -6.49 6.95 1.05
CA GLU A 24 -7.43 7.99 0.61
C GLU A 24 -6.87 8.85 -0.54
N GLU A 25 -5.56 9.02 -0.60
CA GLU A 25 -4.85 9.77 -1.64
C GLU A 25 -4.51 8.92 -2.88
N GLY A 26 -5.00 7.68 -2.94
CA GLY A 26 -4.85 6.80 -4.11
C GLY A 26 -3.66 5.85 -4.04
N MET A 27 -3.00 5.74 -2.87
CA MET A 27 -2.05 4.64 -2.65
C MET A 27 -2.82 3.32 -2.58
N ILE A 28 -2.38 2.35 -3.36
CA ILE A 28 -2.88 0.97 -3.28
C ILE A 28 -1.95 0.11 -2.43
N THR A 29 -2.50 -0.97 -1.89
CA THR A 29 -1.73 -1.95 -1.13
C THR A 29 -0.86 -2.81 -2.05
N MET A 30 0.18 -3.41 -1.48
CA MET A 30 1.02 -4.40 -2.18
C MET A 30 0.20 -5.59 -2.69
N LEU A 31 -0.85 -5.97 -1.97
CA LEU A 31 -1.76 -7.04 -2.38
C LEU A 31 -2.58 -6.64 -3.62
N GLU A 32 -3.16 -5.44 -3.63
CA GLU A 32 -3.94 -4.94 -4.78
C GLU A 32 -3.09 -4.79 -6.04
N ASP A 33 -1.86 -4.28 -5.91
CA ASP A 33 -0.89 -4.22 -7.00
C ASP A 33 -0.53 -5.63 -7.50
N GLY A 34 -0.26 -6.55 -6.58
CA GLY A 34 0.03 -7.95 -6.90
C GLY A 34 -1.11 -8.63 -7.66
N LEU A 35 -2.36 -8.46 -7.21
CA LEU A 35 -3.54 -9.00 -7.88
C LEU A 35 -3.71 -8.42 -9.29
N SER A 36 -3.44 -7.12 -9.47
CA SER A 36 -3.46 -6.49 -10.79
C SER A 36 -2.42 -7.11 -11.73
N LYS A 37 -1.21 -7.40 -11.23
CA LYS A 37 -0.16 -8.09 -12.00
C LYS A 37 -0.51 -9.53 -12.33
N VAL A 38 -1.22 -10.24 -11.46
CA VAL A 38 -1.76 -11.58 -11.76
C VAL A 38 -2.75 -11.51 -12.92
N GLN A 39 -3.67 -10.54 -12.89
CA GLN A 39 -4.65 -10.37 -13.97
C GLN A 39 -3.99 -10.07 -15.32
N LEU A 40 -2.85 -9.38 -15.32
CA LEU A 40 -2.03 -9.10 -16.50
C LEU A 40 -1.13 -10.28 -16.93
N GLY A 41 -1.11 -11.39 -16.18
CA GLY A 41 -0.26 -12.54 -16.45
C GLY A 41 1.24 -12.31 -16.18
N ILE A 42 1.58 -11.30 -15.37
CA ILE A 42 2.98 -10.93 -15.06
C ILE A 42 3.54 -11.78 -13.90
N THR A 43 2.70 -12.16 -12.95
CA THR A 43 3.07 -12.96 -11.76
C THR A 43 1.95 -13.94 -11.41
N THR A 44 2.21 -14.83 -10.45
CA THR A 44 1.26 -15.83 -9.96
C THR A 44 0.64 -15.42 -8.62
N ILE A 45 -0.55 -15.96 -8.33
CA ILE A 45 -1.23 -15.73 -7.04
C ILE A 45 -0.34 -16.22 -5.87
N GLU A 46 0.35 -17.34 -6.04
CA GLU A 46 1.26 -17.89 -5.03
C GLU A 46 2.41 -16.94 -4.70
N GLU A 47 3.02 -16.31 -5.71
CA GLU A 47 4.07 -15.30 -5.50
C GLU A 47 3.56 -14.09 -4.74
N VAL A 48 2.37 -13.59 -5.09
CA VAL A 48 1.76 -12.43 -4.42
C VAL A 48 1.45 -12.75 -2.95
N LEU A 49 0.87 -13.91 -2.67
CA LEU A 49 0.58 -14.32 -1.29
C LEU A 49 1.85 -14.48 -0.47
N ARG A 50 2.91 -15.09 -1.04
CA ARG A 50 4.20 -15.21 -0.35
C ARG A 50 4.81 -13.83 -0.05
N ALA A 51 4.80 -12.93 -1.01
CA ALA A 51 5.42 -11.60 -0.88
C ALA A 51 4.67 -10.64 0.05
N THR A 52 3.37 -10.86 0.30
CA THR A 52 2.55 -9.99 1.15
C THR A 52 2.30 -10.54 2.56
N SER A 53 2.67 -11.80 2.81
CA SER A 53 2.46 -12.47 4.11
C SER A 53 3.72 -12.55 4.97
N GLU A 54 4.89 -12.18 4.44
CA GLU A 54 6.15 -12.04 5.18
C GLU A 54 6.32 -10.63 5.78
#